data_AF-B1WZ23-F1
#
_entry.id   AF-B1WZ23-F1
#
_cell.length_a   1.000
_cell.length_b   1.000
_cell.length_c   1.000
_cell.angle_alpha   90.00
_cell.angle_beta   90.00
_cell.angle_gamma   90.00
#
_symmetry.space_group_name_H-M   'P 1'
#
loop_
_entity.id
_entity.type
_entity.pdbx_description
1 polymer ?
#
loop_
_entity_poly.entity_id
_entity_poly.type
_entity_poly.pdbx_seq_one_letter_code
_entity_poly.pdbx_strand_id
1 'polypeptide(L)' 'MVDHGRLFKELLSTFFIEFIDLFFPQVITYVDKNSINVLDKEIFTDVT' A
#
# COMPACT_ATOMS: atom_id res chain seq x y z
N MET A 1 -12.19 19.22 -10.62
CA MET A 1 -11.47 18.09 -11.25
C MET A 1 -10.96 17.26 -10.10
N VAL A 2 -11.48 16.04 -9.92
CA VAL A 2 -11.10 15.22 -8.77
C VAL A 2 -9.71 14.65 -9.06
N ASP A 3 -8.75 14.88 -8.16
CA ASP A 3 -7.41 14.28 -8.24
C ASP A 3 -7.50 12.79 -7.92
N HIS A 4 -7.98 12.01 -8.89
CA HIS A 4 -8.13 10.56 -8.79
C HIS A 4 -6.82 9.87 -8.38
N GLY A 5 -5.67 10.40 -8.83
CA GLY A 5 -4.37 9.88 -8.45
C GLY A 5 -4.04 10.08 -6.96
N ARG A 6 -4.49 11.18 -6.34
CA ARG A 6 -4.33 11.42 -4.92
C ARG A 6 -5.29 10.58 -4.10
N LEU A 7 -6.57 10.55 -4.48
CA LEU A 7 -7.57 9.75 -3.77
C LEU A 7 -7.28 8.25 -3.83
N PHE A 8 -6.77 7.76 -4.96
CA PHE A 8 -6.35 6.37 -5.08
C PHE A 8 -5.16 6.06 -4.17
N LYS A 9 -4.19 6.97 -4.05
CA LYS A 9 -3.07 6.81 -3.10
C LYS A 9 -3.54 6.80 -1.66
N GLU A 10 -4.43 7.72 -1.26
CA GLU A 10 -5.00 7.75 0.08
C GLU A 10 -5.78 6.46 0.38
N LEU A 11 -6.62 6.02 -0.57
CA LEU A 11 -7.35 4.77 -0.45
C LEU A 11 -6.40 3.57 -0.28
N LEU A 12 -5.37 3.47 -1.11
CA LEU A 12 -4.42 2.36 -1.01
C LEU A 12 -3.65 2.42 0.31
N SER A 13 -3.21 3.59 0.77
CA SER A 13 -2.48 3.74 2.03
C SER A 13 -3.34 3.38 3.25
N THR A 14 -4.63 3.70 3.23
CA THR A 14 -5.53 3.39 4.35
C THR A 14 -6.02 1.94 4.31
N PHE A 15 -6.33 1.41 3.13
CA PHE A 15 -7.00 0.12 2.96
C PHE A 15 -6.09 -0.98 2.37
N PHE A 16 -4.77 -0.79 2.36
CA PHE A 16 -3.84 -1.75 1.75
C PHE A 16 -4.03 -3.17 2.26
N ILE A 17 -4.14 -3.32 3.59
CA ILE A 17 -4.27 -4.63 4.21
C ILE A 17 -5.63 -5.26 3.95
N GLU A 18 -6.70 -4.48 4.02
CA GLU A 18 -8.04 -4.94 3.69
C GLU A 18 -8.14 -5.37 2.22
N PHE A 19 -7.44 -4.66 1.33
CA PHE A 19 -7.33 -5.05 -0.07
C PHE A 19 -6.61 -6.40 -0.24
N ILE A 20 -5.46 -6.61 0.42
CA ILE A 20 -4.75 -7.89 0.33
C ILE A 20 -5.57 -9.02 0.97
N ASP A 21 -6.30 -8.76 2.06
CA ASP A 21 -7.18 -9.73 2.71
C ASP A 21 -8.35 -10.17 1.79
N LEU A 22 -8.98 -9.21 1.11
CA LEU A 22 -10.12 -9.45 0.21
C LEU A 22 -9.73 -10.12 -1.11
N PHE A 23 -8.61 -9.73 -1.70
CA PHE A 23 -8.20 -10.18 -3.03
C PHE A 23 -7.18 -11.33 -2.98
N PHE A 24 -6.39 -11.42 -1.91
CA PHE A 24 -5.31 -12.40 -1.77
C PHE A 24 -5.33 -13.06 -0.38
N PRO A 25 -6.39 -13.81 -0.05
CA PRO A 25 -6.57 -14.43 1.27
C PRO A 25 -5.47 -15.46 1.62
N GLN A 26 -4.74 -15.98 0.63
CA GLN A 26 -3.58 -16.84 0.86
C GLN A 26 -2.28 -16.06 1.11
N VAL A 27 -2.19 -14.82 0.66
CA VAL A 27 -0.98 -13.99 0.84
C VAL A 27 -1.02 -13.31 2.20
N ILE A 28 -2.21 -12.88 2.65
CA ILE A 28 -2.36 -12.17 3.94
C ILE A 28 -1.90 -13.01 5.14
N THR A 29 -1.91 -14.34 5.04
CA THR A 29 -1.43 -15.26 6.10
C THR A 29 0.10 -15.20 6.29
N TYR A 30 0.84 -14.78 5.26
CA TYR A 30 2.29 -14.59 5.32
C TYR A 30 2.69 -13.14 5.57
N VAL A 31 1.72 -12.22 5.57
CA VAL A 31 1.94 -10.79 5.77
C VAL A 31 1.85 -10.47 7.26
N ASP A 32 2.95 -9.98 7.83
CA ASP A 32 2.94 -9.44 9.19
C ASP A 32 2.36 -8.02 9.19
N LYS A 33 1.13 -7.88 9.69
CA LYS A 33 0.38 -6.61 9.71
C LYS A 33 1.09 -5.52 10.54
N ASN A 34 1.89 -5.90 11.54
CA ASN A 34 2.61 -4.95 12.39
C ASN A 34 3.92 -4.45 11.75
N SER A 35 4.46 -5.19 10.79
CA SER A 35 5.67 -4.84 10.05
C SER A 35 5.41 -3.97 8.81
N ILE A 36 4.15 -3.67 8.50
CA ILE A 36 3.81 -2.88 7.31
C ILE A 36 4.01 -1.41 7.59
N ASN A 37 5.05 -0.85 7.00
CA ASN A 37 5.23 0.57 6.89
C ASN A 37 4.86 1.00 5.47
N VAL A 38 3.83 1.83 5.36
CA VAL A 38 3.53 2.52 4.10
C VAL A 38 4.64 3.55 3.90
N LEU A 39 5.60 3.22 3.03
CA LEU A 39 6.66 4.13 2.65
C LEU A 39 6.05 5.18 1.72
N ASP A 40 6.05 6.44 2.17
CA ASP A 40 5.64 7.55 1.32
C ASP A 40 6.60 7.63 0.13
N LYS A 41 6.03 7.77 -1.07
CA LYS A 41 6.77 7.63 -2.32
C LYS A 41 7.71 8.82 -2.52
N GLU A 42 8.94 8.69 -2.03
CA GLU A 42 10.14 9.36 -2.59
C GLU A 42 11.43 8.70 -2.03
N ILE A 43 11.58 7.39 -2.24
CA ILE A 43 12.91 6.77 -2.15
C ILE A 43 13.50 6.87 -3.56
N PHE A 44 14.12 8.01 -3.88
CA PHE A 44 15.11 8.06 -4.95
C PHE A 44 16.28 7.20 -4.49
N THR A 45 16.22 5.89 -4.75
CA THR A 45 17.46 5.13 -4.87
C THR A 45 18.11 5.61 -6.16
N ASP A 46 18.88 6.67 -6.05
CA ASP A 46 19.88 7.07 -7.03
C ASP A 46 20.86 5.89 -7.12
N VAL A 47 20.64 5.02 -8.10
CA VAL A 47 21.58 3.95 -8.41
C VAL A 47 22.71 4.62 -9.19
N THR A 48 23.68 5.19 -8.46
CA THR A 48 24.98 5.58 -9.02
C THR A 48 25.78 4.33 -9.40
#